data_AF-A0A2T0KIW5-F1
#
_entry.id   AF-A0A2T0KIW5-F1
#
_cell.length_a   1.000
_cell.length_b   1.000
_cell.length_c   1.000
_cell.angle_alpha   90.00
_cell.angle_beta   90.00
_cell.angle_gamma   90.00
#
_symmetry.space_group_name_H-M   'P 1'
#
loop_
_entity.id
_entity.type
_entity.pdbx_description
1 polymer ?
#
loop_
_entity_poly.entity_id
_entity_poly.type
_entity_poly.pdbx_seq_one_letter_code
_entity_poly.pdbx_strand_id
1 'polypeptide(L)'
;MRTYTVTAPVPDYTGEVAGVPLVRGIYEGPLTASALAYFQGAGYSVIPDEDEDLAVEPAHSEEPPPFDPPPGAPSRGASKADWKAFAMNDAPEGLRLTEEQAEALTRDQLAEKFLGKKEDS
;
A
#
# COMPACT_ATOMS: atom_id res chain seq x y z
N MET A 1 0.63 1.22 33.89
CA MET A 1 0.11 0.09 33.10
C MET A 1 -0.04 0.61 31.69
N ARG A 2 0.53 -0.06 30.69
CA ARG A 2 0.50 0.42 29.31
C ARG A 2 -0.89 0.18 28.71
N THR A 3 -1.47 1.22 28.13
CA THR A 3 -2.76 1.17 27.42
C THR A 3 -2.51 0.87 25.95
N TYR A 4 -3.49 0.22 25.33
CA TYR A 4 -3.45 -0.18 23.93
C TYR A 4 -4.82 0.05 23.30
N THR A 5 -4.80 0.46 22.03
CA THR A 5 -5.96 0.56 21.16
C THR A 5 -5.94 -0.62 20.21
N VAL A 6 -6.96 -1.49 20.30
CA VAL A 6 -7.14 -2.67 19.44
C VAL A 6 -8.28 -2.41 18.48
N THR A 7 -8.03 -2.56 17.18
CA THR A 7 -9.03 -2.47 16.12
C THR A 7 -9.23 -3.83 15.46
N ALA A 8 -10.48 -4.27 15.39
CA ALA A 8 -10.90 -5.50 14.75
C ALA A 8 -10.83 -5.39 13.21
N PRO A 9 -10.50 -6.49 12.51
CA PRO A 9 -10.53 -6.51 11.05
C PRO A 9 -11.96 -6.42 10.50
N VAL A 10 -12.96 -6.82 11.30
CA VAL A 10 -14.37 -6.70 10.94
C VAL A 10 -14.92 -5.40 11.50
N PRO A 11 -15.36 -4.46 10.64
CA PRO A 11 -15.93 -3.20 11.09
C PRO A 11 -17.20 -3.43 11.91
N ASP A 12 -17.42 -2.60 12.92
CA ASP A 12 -18.57 -2.63 13.83
C ASP A 12 -18.74 -3.94 14.64
N TYR A 13 -17.75 -4.83 14.67
CA TYR A 13 -17.79 -6.04 15.50
C TYR A 13 -17.93 -5.71 16.99
N THR A 14 -18.96 -6.23 17.63
CA THR A 14 -19.18 -6.03 19.07
C THR A 14 -19.24 -7.38 19.76
N GLY A 15 -18.31 -7.62 20.68
CA GLY A 15 -18.17 -8.90 21.36
C GLY A 15 -16.87 -9.00 22.15
N GLU A 16 -16.69 -10.10 22.87
CA GLU A 16 -15.48 -10.36 23.66
C GLU A 16 -14.51 -11.23 22.86
N VAL A 17 -13.23 -10.85 22.82
CA VAL A 17 -12.15 -11.61 22.17
C VAL A 17 -10.96 -11.67 23.11
N ALA A 18 -10.47 -12.88 23.40
CA ALA A 18 -9.35 -13.09 24.34
C ALA A 18 -9.56 -12.41 25.73
N GLY A 19 -10.82 -12.32 26.19
CA GLY A 19 -11.17 -11.66 27.44
C GLY A 19 -11.22 -10.12 27.37
N VAL A 20 -11.18 -9.55 26.17
CA VAL A 20 -11.23 -8.11 25.91
C VAL A 20 -12.54 -7.76 25.21
N PRO A 21 -13.35 -6.84 25.78
CA PRO A 21 -14.62 -6.44 25.18
C PRO A 21 -14.41 -5.40 24.08
N LEU A 22 -14.57 -5.79 22.81
CA LEU A 22 -14.57 -4.85 21.68
C LEU A 22 -15.97 -4.28 21.47
N VAL A 23 -16.03 -2.96 21.26
CA VAL A 23 -17.26 -2.23 20.96
C VAL A 23 -17.07 -1.55 19.62
N ARG A 24 -17.93 -1.86 18.63
CA ARG A 24 -17.80 -1.37 17.25
C ARG A 24 -16.43 -1.64 16.62
N GLY A 25 -15.82 -2.75 17.01
CA GLY A 25 -14.52 -3.20 16.54
C GLY A 25 -13.36 -2.53 17.23
N ILE A 26 -13.56 -1.73 18.28
CA ILE A 26 -12.50 -0.99 18.96
C ILE A 26 -12.47 -1.36 20.44
N TYR A 27 -11.28 -1.52 21.00
CA TYR A 27 -11.04 -1.57 22.43
C TYR A 27 -9.89 -0.66 22.81
N GLU A 28 -10.07 0.13 23.85
CA GLU A 28 -9.05 1.03 24.40
C GLU A 28 -8.86 0.68 25.88
N GLY A 29 -7.66 0.22 26.24
CA GLY A 29 -7.41 -0.14 27.63
C GLY A 29 -6.16 -0.99 27.86
N PRO A 30 -5.94 -1.44 29.10
CA PRO A 30 -4.81 -2.29 29.42
C PRO A 30 -5.02 -3.71 28.88
N LEU A 31 -4.04 -4.20 28.13
CA LEU A 31 -4.03 -5.58 27.64
C LEU A 31 -3.13 -6.46 28.48
N THR A 32 -3.52 -7.73 28.62
CA THR A 32 -2.63 -8.77 29.13
C THR A 32 -1.65 -9.20 28.03
N ALA A 33 -0.49 -9.74 28.41
CA ALA A 33 0.50 -10.24 27.45
C ALA A 33 -0.08 -11.32 26.51
N SER A 34 -1.00 -12.15 27.03
CA SER A 34 -1.69 -13.18 26.26
C SER A 34 -2.66 -12.59 25.22
N ALA A 35 -3.40 -11.53 25.60
CA ALA A 35 -4.30 -10.84 24.67
C ALA A 35 -3.52 -10.11 23.57
N LEU A 36 -2.41 -9.44 23.93
CA LEU A 36 -1.52 -8.78 22.98
C LEU A 36 -1.01 -9.75 21.90
N ALA A 37 -0.47 -10.89 22.33
CA ALA A 37 0.05 -11.91 21.42
C ALA A 37 -1.04 -12.49 20.51
N TYR A 38 -2.26 -12.68 21.05
CA TYR A 38 -3.41 -13.11 20.25
C TYR A 38 -3.73 -12.10 19.15
N PHE A 39 -3.89 -10.83 19.49
CA PHE A 39 -4.29 -9.79 18.53
C PHE A 39 -3.23 -9.57 17.45
N GLN A 40 -1.93 -9.56 17.81
CA GLN A 40 -0.82 -9.46 16.86
C GLN A 40 -0.77 -10.64 15.86
N GLY A 41 -1.17 -11.84 16.28
CA GLY A 41 -1.19 -13.03 15.41
C GLY A 41 -2.51 -13.24 14.66
N ALA A 42 -3.61 -12.65 15.13
CA ALA A 42 -4.96 -12.84 14.59
C ALA A 42 -5.37 -11.78 13.56
N GLY A 43 -4.46 -10.88 13.18
CA GLY A 43 -4.71 -9.84 12.18
C GLY A 43 -5.49 -8.63 12.71
N TYR A 44 -5.43 -8.37 14.02
CA TYR A 44 -5.98 -7.16 14.63
C TYR A 44 -4.91 -6.06 14.63
N SER A 45 -5.33 -4.80 14.45
CA SER A 45 -4.42 -3.66 14.62
C SER A 45 -4.29 -3.33 16.10
N VAL A 46 -3.08 -3.31 16.63
CA VAL A 46 -2.81 -2.98 18.04
C VAL A 46 -1.84 -1.81 18.12
N ILE A 47 -2.29 -0.68 18.65
CA ILE A 47 -1.52 0.56 18.78
C ILE A 47 -1.28 0.81 20.28
N PRO A 48 -0.03 0.89 20.76
CA PRO A 48 0.26 1.32 22.13
C PRO A 48 0.00 2.82 22.28
N ASP A 49 -0.74 3.19 23.32
CA ASP A 49 -1.25 4.55 23.57
C ASP A 49 -0.18 5.51 24.17
N GLU A 50 1.07 5.06 24.30
CA GLU A 50 2.20 5.91 24.79
C GLU A 50 2.79 6.85 23.71
N ASP A 51 2.30 6.76 22.47
CA ASP A 51 2.76 7.58 21.35
C ASP A 51 1.53 8.25 20.68
N GLU A 52 1.15 9.41 21.19
CA GLU A 52 0.13 10.30 20.60
C GLU A 52 0.63 11.01 19.32
N ASP A 53 1.52 10.37 18.57
CA ASP A 53 2.05 10.84 17.29
C ASP A 53 2.27 9.59 16.43
N LEU A 54 1.84 9.63 15.17
CA LEU A 54 1.80 8.52 14.21
C LEU A 54 0.49 7.71 14.20
N ALA A 55 -0.60 8.40 13.84
CA ALA A 55 -1.49 7.87 12.82
C ALA A 55 -0.68 7.61 11.54
N VAL A 56 0.09 6.52 11.52
CA VAL A 56 0.71 5.99 10.31
C VAL A 56 -0.01 4.69 10.04
N GLU A 57 -0.77 4.73 8.96
CA GLU A 57 -1.28 3.59 8.19
C GLU A 57 -0.28 2.42 8.25
N PRO A 58 -0.75 1.16 8.27
CA PRO A 58 0.12 0.01 8.47
C PRO A 58 1.30 0.09 7.50
N ALA A 59 2.51 0.25 8.05
CA ALA A 59 3.76 0.05 7.35
C ALA A 59 3.83 -1.43 6.98
N HIS A 60 3.19 -1.77 5.86
CA HIS A 60 3.66 -2.84 5.00
C HIS A 60 5.16 -2.60 4.83
N SER A 61 5.97 -3.47 5.44
CA SER A 61 7.26 -3.81 4.86
C SER A 61 6.96 -4.61 3.60
N GLU A 62 6.41 -3.91 2.62
CA GLU A 62 6.53 -4.29 1.22
C GLU A 62 8.02 -4.04 0.92
N GLU A 63 8.73 -5.10 0.53
CA GLU A 63 9.65 -4.99 -0.61
C GLU A 63 9.09 -3.94 -1.58
N PRO A 64 9.90 -3.03 -2.17
CA PRO A 64 9.36 -2.07 -3.14
C PRO A 64 8.44 -2.87 -4.05
N PRO A 65 7.13 -2.54 -4.10
CA PRO A 65 6.17 -3.39 -4.78
C PRO A 65 6.79 -3.70 -6.13
N PRO A 66 6.85 -4.97 -6.58
CA PRO A 66 7.27 -5.24 -7.94
C PRO A 66 6.45 -4.28 -8.76
N PHE A 67 7.11 -3.35 -9.44
CA PHE A 67 6.44 -2.29 -10.18
C PHE A 67 5.67 -3.04 -11.25
N ASP A 68 4.43 -3.43 -10.94
CA ASP A 68 3.69 -4.37 -11.74
C ASP A 68 3.46 -3.58 -13.01
N PRO A 69 4.15 -3.95 -14.10
CA PRO A 69 4.12 -3.15 -15.30
C PRO A 69 2.65 -3.01 -15.66
N PRO A 70 2.13 -1.78 -15.88
CA PRO A 70 0.72 -1.60 -16.11
C PRO A 70 0.27 -2.59 -17.20
N PRO A 71 -0.85 -3.31 -17.02
CA PRO A 71 -1.21 -4.40 -17.92
C PRO A 71 -1.29 -3.88 -19.35
N GLY A 72 -0.43 -4.41 -20.23
CA GLY A 72 -0.28 -3.93 -21.62
C GLY A 72 0.94 -3.02 -21.87
N ALA A 73 1.74 -2.71 -20.85
CA ALA A 73 2.97 -1.97 -21.01
C ALA A 73 3.95 -2.71 -21.93
N PRO A 74 4.53 -2.03 -22.93
CA PRO A 74 5.61 -2.60 -23.72
C PRO A 74 6.77 -3.01 -22.82
N SER A 75 7.57 -3.99 -23.24
CA SER A 75 8.81 -4.29 -22.53
C SER A 75 9.75 -3.07 -22.56
N ARG A 76 10.63 -2.94 -21.57
CA ARG A 76 11.62 -1.84 -21.50
C ARG A 76 12.47 -1.70 -22.78
N GLY A 77 12.69 -2.80 -23.49
CA GLY A 77 13.38 -2.86 -24.78
C GLY A 77 12.53 -2.60 -26.04
N ALA A 78 11.23 -2.36 -25.91
CA ALA A 78 10.32 -2.10 -27.04
C ALA A 78 10.67 -0.78 -27.76
N SER A 79 10.18 -0.60 -28.98
CA SER A 79 10.50 0.61 -29.77
C SER A 79 9.86 1.86 -29.16
N LYS A 80 10.41 3.04 -29.47
CA LYS A 80 9.81 4.33 -29.05
C LYS A 80 8.35 4.44 -29.52
N ALA A 81 8.03 3.92 -30.71
CA ALA A 81 6.67 3.93 -31.24
C ALA A 81 5.68 3.15 -30.35
N ASP A 82 6.04 1.95 -29.90
CA ASP A 82 5.22 1.15 -28.97
C ASP A 82 5.00 1.88 -27.64
N TRP A 83 6.05 2.49 -27.09
CA TRP A 83 5.95 3.29 -25.87
C TRP A 83 5.08 4.53 -26.02
N LYS A 84 5.11 5.20 -27.18
CA LYS A 84 4.23 6.34 -27.46
C LYS A 84 2.77 5.88 -27.59
N ALA A 85 2.52 4.81 -28.34
CA ALA A 85 1.17 4.27 -28.51
C ALA A 85 0.56 3.87 -27.16
N PHE A 86 1.34 3.19 -26.32
CA PHE A 86 0.96 2.85 -24.96
C PHE A 86 0.67 4.11 -24.12
N ALA A 87 1.60 5.07 -24.09
CA ALA A 87 1.46 6.30 -23.31
C ALA A 87 0.20 7.11 -23.68
N MET A 88 -0.26 7.02 -24.93
CA MET A 88 -1.39 7.79 -25.45
C MET A 88 -2.73 7.05 -25.37
N ASN A 89 -2.75 5.71 -25.42
CA ASN A 89 -3.99 4.94 -25.49
C ASN A 89 -4.16 4.03 -24.26
N ASP A 90 -3.16 3.20 -23.98
CA ASP A 90 -3.22 2.13 -22.98
C ASP A 90 -2.76 2.55 -21.58
N ALA A 91 -2.12 3.72 -21.46
CA ALA A 91 -1.75 4.29 -20.19
C ALA A 91 -2.99 4.55 -19.31
N PRO A 92 -2.89 4.34 -17.98
CA PRO A 92 -3.98 4.60 -17.06
C PRO A 92 -4.38 6.09 -17.12
N GLU A 93 -5.65 6.40 -16.89
CA GLU A 93 -6.24 7.71 -17.20
C GLU A 93 -5.55 8.91 -16.51
N GLY A 94 -4.82 8.69 -15.42
CA GLY A 94 -4.01 9.71 -14.74
C GLY A 94 -2.57 9.89 -15.25
N LEU A 95 -2.08 8.99 -16.11
CA LEU A 95 -0.71 9.00 -16.67
C LEU A 95 -0.70 9.06 -18.21
N ARG A 96 -1.86 9.12 -18.85
CA ARG A 96 -1.99 9.24 -20.30
C ARG A 96 -1.37 10.55 -20.80
N LEU A 97 -0.45 10.43 -21.74
CA LEU A 97 0.25 11.55 -22.36
C LEU A 97 -0.42 11.97 -23.66
N THR A 98 -0.31 13.25 -24.00
CA THR A 98 -0.66 13.74 -25.33
C THR A 98 0.41 13.36 -26.35
N GLU A 99 0.09 13.45 -27.65
CA GLU A 99 1.04 13.16 -28.73
C GLU A 99 2.33 13.94 -28.58
N GLU A 100 2.21 15.25 -28.37
CA GLU A 100 3.35 16.16 -28.21
C GLU A 100 4.23 15.77 -27.00
N GLN A 101 3.61 15.35 -25.88
CA GLN A 101 4.34 14.91 -24.70
C GLN A 101 5.01 13.55 -24.92
N ALA A 102 4.35 12.61 -25.58
CA ALA A 102 4.91 11.30 -25.90
C ALA A 102 6.06 11.41 -26.93
N GLU A 103 5.98 12.36 -27.86
CA GLU A 103 7.03 12.66 -28.84
C GLU A 103 8.26 13.32 -28.21
N ALA A 104 8.03 14.21 -27.25
CA ALA A 104 9.10 14.90 -26.51
C ALA A 104 9.92 13.96 -25.62
N LEU A 105 9.32 12.87 -25.13
CA LEU A 105 10.01 11.88 -24.31
C LEU A 105 10.76 10.85 -25.16
N THR A 106 11.88 10.35 -24.62
CA THR A 106 12.61 9.24 -25.23
C THR A 106 11.97 7.91 -24.82
N ARG A 107 12.30 6.83 -25.54
CA ARG A 107 11.86 5.46 -25.18
C ARG A 107 12.16 5.16 -23.71
N ASP A 108 13.38 5.48 -23.27
CA ASP A 108 13.83 5.21 -21.91
C ASP A 108 13.05 6.03 -20.88
N GLN A 109 12.82 7.32 -21.16
CA GLN A 109 12.04 8.19 -20.28
C GLN A 109 10.57 7.78 -20.20
N LEU A 110 9.98 7.30 -21.30
CA LEU A 110 8.63 6.71 -21.29
C LEU A 110 8.64 5.44 -20.42
N ALA A 111 9.56 4.52 -20.67
CA ALA A 111 9.69 3.31 -19.88
C ALA A 111 9.92 3.62 -18.38
N GLU A 112 10.78 4.57 -18.02
CA GLU A 112 11.00 4.98 -16.63
C GLU A 112 9.76 5.62 -16.00
N LYS A 113 8.99 6.40 -16.76
CA LYS A 113 7.76 7.04 -16.28
C LYS A 113 6.65 6.02 -16.01
N PHE A 114 6.59 4.94 -16.78
CA PHE A 114 5.54 3.91 -16.71
C PHE A 114 5.96 2.58 -16.06
N LEU A 115 7.25 2.32 -15.85
CA LEU A 115 7.79 1.10 -15.22
C LEU A 115 8.68 1.40 -14.00
N GLY A 116 8.81 2.67 -13.62
CA GLY A 116 9.72 3.09 -12.55
C GLY A 116 11.19 3.14 -12.99
N LYS A 117 12.03 3.79 -12.19
CA LYS A 117 13.49 3.84 -12.41
C LYS A 117 14.07 2.44 -12.42
N LYS A 118 15.02 2.19 -13.31
CA LYS A 118 15.80 0.96 -13.27
C LYS A 118 16.69 1.06 -12.04
N GLU A 119 16.41 0.27 -11.00
CA GLU A 119 17.40 0.04 -9.96
C GLU A 119 18.54 -0.74 -10.62
N ASP A 120 19.60 -0.03 -10.97
CA ASP A 120 20.86 -0.60 -11.45
C ASP A 120 21.44 -1.37 -10.26
N SER A 121 21.34 -2.69 -10.32
CA SER A 121 21.94 -3.63 -9.36
C SER A 121 23.20 -4.24 -9.92
#